data_AF-A0A519UH21-F1
#
_entry.id   AF-A0A519UH21-F1
#
_cell.length_a   1.000
_cell.length_b   1.000
_cell.length_c   1.000
_cell.angle_alpha   90.00
_cell.angle_beta   90.00
_cell.angle_gamma   90.00
#
_symmetry.space_group_name_H-M   'P 1'
#
loop_
_entity.id
_entity.type
_entity.pdbx_description
1 polymer ?
#
loop_
_entity_poly.entity_id
_entity_poly.type
_entity_poly.pdbx_seq_one_letter_code
_entity_poly.pdbx_strand_id
1 'polypeptide(L)'
;NFPTPRPHFYLTGGMLIPVIDYEIDFKPFFLIKDDIKGPTLLDVNAFFLFKQTVWLGVGYRTGIKLYNKPDLVGNIGSSNAIIGMTEIFLSQRLRLGYSYDHSMSNLAGYANSTHEISLSWNFFTQKERRLNFCYF
;
A
#
# COMPACT_ATOMS: atom_id res chain seq x y z
N ASN A 1 -32.00 8.02 -13.62
CA ASN A 1 -30.90 8.40 -12.70
C ASN A 1 -29.57 8.01 -13.33
N PHE A 2 -28.80 8.97 -13.84
CA PHE A 2 -27.44 8.72 -14.31
C PHE A 2 -26.48 8.84 -13.13
N PRO A 3 -25.55 7.89 -12.92
CA PRO A 3 -24.55 8.02 -11.87
C PRO A 3 -23.60 9.17 -12.21
N THR A 4 -23.66 10.26 -11.45
CA THR A 4 -22.72 11.38 -11.55
C THR A 4 -21.35 10.95 -10.99
N PRO A 5 -20.26 10.99 -11.78
CA PRO A 5 -18.92 10.70 -11.29
C PRO A 5 -18.55 11.67 -10.16
N ARG A 6 -17.85 11.18 -9.14
CA ARG A 6 -17.45 11.98 -7.98
C ARG A 6 -15.94 12.05 -7.86
N PRO A 7 -15.37 13.18 -7.43
CA PRO A 7 -13.93 13.29 -7.19
C PRO A 7 -13.48 12.38 -6.05
N HIS A 8 -12.36 11.70 -6.26
CA HIS A 8 -11.60 11.00 -5.22
C HIS A 8 -10.20 11.60 -5.18
N PHE A 9 -9.70 11.93 -3.99
CA PHE A 9 -8.38 12.51 -3.80
C PHE A 9 -7.42 11.47 -3.25
N TYR A 10 -6.23 11.41 -3.84
CA TYR A 10 -5.16 10.50 -3.44
C TYR A 10 -3.91 11.33 -3.14
N LEU A 11 -3.39 11.22 -1.92
CA LEU A 11 -2.14 11.84 -1.51
C LEU A 11 -1.20 10.75 -1.05
N THR A 12 -0.06 10.61 -1.71
CA THR A 12 0.98 9.65 -1.33
C THR A 12 2.28 10.37 -0.98
N GLY A 13 3.03 9.84 -0.03
CA GLY A 13 4.33 10.36 0.36
C GLY A 13 5.20 9.25 0.92
N GLY A 14 6.51 9.37 0.76
CA GLY A 14 7.44 8.34 1.19
C GLY A 14 8.88 8.70 0.86
N MET A 15 9.81 7.89 1.34
CA MET A 15 11.23 8.09 1.09
C MET A 15 11.96 6.75 1.01
N LEU A 16 13.13 6.73 0.39
CA LEU A 16 14.05 5.60 0.42
C LEU A 16 15.27 6.00 1.25
N ILE A 17 15.54 5.25 2.31
CA ILE A 17 16.64 5.46 3.24
C ILE A 17 17.57 4.25 3.14
N PRO A 18 18.80 4.37 2.60
CA PRO A 18 19.79 3.31 2.74
C PRO A 18 20.18 3.20 4.22
N VAL A 19 19.81 2.09 4.87
CA VAL A 19 20.14 1.84 6.29
C VAL A 19 21.51 1.20 6.40
N ILE A 20 21.79 0.24 5.51
CA ILE A 20 23.11 -0.38 5.34
C ILE A 20 23.46 -0.29 3.87
N ASP A 21 24.56 0.41 3.56
CA ASP A 21 25.02 0.62 2.19
C ASP A 21 25.08 -0.70 1.42
N TYR A 22 24.36 -0.75 0.29
CA TYR A 22 24.28 -1.91 -0.62
C TYR A 22 23.67 -3.20 -0.03
N GLU A 23 23.23 -3.20 1.23
CA GLU A 23 22.68 -4.38 1.88
C GLU A 23 21.21 -4.21 2.27
N ILE A 24 20.83 -3.06 2.87
CA ILE A 24 19.48 -2.84 3.38
C ILE A 24 19.02 -1.43 3.05
N ASP A 25 17.99 -1.33 2.21
CA ASP A 25 17.27 -0.08 1.97
C ASP A 25 15.91 -0.11 2.67
N PHE A 26 15.57 0.94 3.40
CA PHE A 26 14.29 1.11 4.07
C PHE A 26 13.41 2.10 3.31
N LYS A 27 12.18 1.70 2.97
CA LYS A 27 11.20 2.51 2.25
C LYS A 27 9.91 2.67 3.06
N PRO A 28 9.80 3.69 3.91
CA PRO A 28 8.52 4.09 4.48
C PRO A 28 7.71 4.88 3.44
N PHE A 29 6.41 4.61 3.36
CA PHE A 29 5.46 5.43 2.61
C PHE A 29 4.07 5.41 3.24
N PHE A 30 3.27 6.40 2.92
CA PHE A 30 1.88 6.49 3.32
C PHE A 30 1.02 6.93 2.14
N LEU A 31 -0.25 6.57 2.18
CA LEU A 31 -1.26 6.91 1.19
C LEU A 31 -2.54 7.31 1.91
N ILE A 32 -3.00 8.53 1.65
CA ILE A 32 -4.27 9.06 2.11
C ILE A 32 -5.23 9.02 0.93
N LYS A 33 -6.39 8.40 1.12
CA LYS A 33 -7.50 8.38 0.17
C LYS A 33 -8.66 9.12 0.78
N ASP A 34 -9.07 10.23 0.17
CA ASP A 34 -10.24 10.99 0.61
C ASP A 34 -11.38 10.92 -0.42
N ASP A 35 -12.56 10.55 0.07
CA ASP A 35 -13.82 10.57 -0.68
C ASP A 35 -14.74 11.62 -0.06
N ILE A 36 -15.27 12.54 -0.86
CA ILE A 36 -16.11 13.66 -0.41
C ILE A 36 -17.30 13.23 0.46
N LYS A 37 -17.89 12.05 0.23
CA LYS A 37 -18.99 11.52 1.07
C LYS A 37 -18.60 10.28 1.90
N GLY A 38 -17.41 9.72 1.69
CA GLY A 38 -16.93 8.52 2.35
C GLY A 38 -15.96 8.79 3.52
N PRO A 39 -15.65 7.75 4.32
CA PRO A 39 -14.57 7.81 5.29
C PRO A 39 -13.22 8.02 4.57
N THR A 40 -12.33 8.81 5.16
CA THR A 40 -10.96 8.94 4.66
C THR A 40 -10.19 7.69 5.09
N LEU A 41 -9.38 7.12 4.19
CA LEU A 41 -8.49 6.00 4.49
C LEU A 41 -7.04 6.47 4.56
N LEU A 42 -6.33 6.03 5.59
CA LEU A 42 -4.88 6.19 5.72
C LEU A 42 -4.24 4.79 5.66
N ASP A 43 -3.39 4.59 4.66
CA ASP A 43 -2.57 3.40 4.47
C ASP A 43 -1.12 3.77 4.75
N VAL A 44 -0.55 3.29 5.85
CA VAL A 44 0.87 3.46 6.17
C VAL A 44 1.59 2.15 5.89
N ASN A 45 2.67 2.19 5.12
CA ASN A 45 3.43 1.01 4.76
C ASN A 45 4.92 1.25 4.91
N ALA A 46 5.67 0.19 5.19
CA ALA A 46 7.09 0.24 5.37
C ALA A 46 7.70 -1.01 4.77
N PHE A 47 8.71 -0.84 3.92
CA PHE A 47 9.39 -1.94 3.24
C PHE A 47 10.88 -1.93 3.52
N PHE A 48 11.47 -3.11 3.65
CA PHE A 48 12.89 -3.35 3.74
C PHE A 48 13.33 -4.13 2.51
N LEU A 49 14.28 -3.58 1.78
CA LEU A 49 14.89 -4.19 0.62
C LEU A 49 16.27 -4.74 0.99
N PHE A 50 16.39 -6.06 0.95
CA PHE A 50 17.61 -6.80 1.22
C PHE A 50 18.35 -7.12 -0.08
N LYS A 51 19.59 -6.64 -0.19
CA LYS A 51 20.52 -6.89 -1.32
C LYS A 51 19.86 -6.70 -2.69
N GLN A 52 18.94 -5.75 -2.80
CA GLN A 52 18.15 -5.51 -4.01
C GLN A 52 17.41 -6.74 -4.59
N THR A 53 17.20 -7.76 -3.78
CA THR A 53 16.69 -9.07 -4.20
C THR A 53 15.39 -9.44 -3.49
N VAL A 54 15.24 -9.09 -2.22
CA VAL A 54 14.05 -9.43 -1.42
C VAL A 54 13.50 -8.18 -0.77
N TRP A 55 12.21 -7.94 -0.96
CA TRP A 55 11.44 -6.93 -0.25
C TRP A 55 10.61 -7.62 0.83
N LEU A 56 10.69 -7.09 2.05
CA LEU A 56 9.80 -7.44 3.15
C LEU A 56 9.06 -6.17 3.58
N GLY A 57 7.75 -6.21 3.49
CA GLY A 57 6.87 -5.09 3.76
C GLY A 57 5.89 -5.39 4.88
N VAL A 58 5.56 -4.36 5.63
CA VAL A 58 4.42 -4.36 6.54
C VAL A 58 3.60 -3.10 6.30
N GLY A 59 2.30 -3.22 6.49
CA GLY A 59 1.34 -2.16 6.27
C GLY A 59 0.29 -2.13 7.37
N TYR A 60 -0.20 -0.94 7.65
CA TYR A 60 -1.33 -0.70 8.50
C TYR A 60 -2.29 0.25 7.79
N ARG A 61 -3.51 -0.21 7.61
CA ARG A 61 -4.61 0.54 7.01
C ARG A 61 -5.59 0.91 8.10
N THR A 62 -6.02 2.17 8.13
CA THR A 62 -7.02 2.64 9.08
C THR A 62 -7.95 3.68 8.47
N GLY A 63 -9.23 3.63 8.84
CA GLY A 63 -10.22 4.65 8.48
C GLY A 63 -10.21 5.81 9.48
N ILE A 64 -9.90 7.00 8.99
CA ILE A 64 -9.88 8.26 9.77
C ILE A 64 -11.01 9.19 9.30
N LYS A 65 -11.60 9.94 10.23
CA LYS A 65 -12.54 11.02 9.91
C LYS A 65 -11.76 12.34 9.90
N LEU A 66 -11.36 12.83 8.72
CA LEU A 66 -10.58 14.08 8.62
C LEU A 66 -11.42 15.34 8.91
N TYR A 67 -12.70 15.35 8.56
CA TYR A 67 -13.62 16.48 8.76
C TYR A 67 -15.03 15.99 9.12
N ASN A 68 -15.83 16.86 9.76
CA ASN A 68 -17.25 16.58 10.04
C ASN A 68 -18.03 16.56 8.72
N LYS A 69 -18.17 15.38 8.12
CA LYS A 69 -19.01 15.16 6.94
C LYS A 69 -20.44 14.82 7.40
N PRO A 70 -21.44 15.69 7.15
CA PRO A 70 -22.81 15.51 7.63
C PRO A 70 -23.55 14.29 7.04
N ASP A 71 -23.06 13.74 5.93
CA ASP A 71 -23.60 12.53 5.28
C ASP A 71 -23.08 11.21 5.89
N LEU A 72 -22.15 11.24 6.86
CA LEU A 72 -21.69 10.06 7.58
C LEU A 72 -22.69 9.70 8.70
N VAL A 73 -23.79 9.06 8.31
CA VAL A 73 -24.78 8.52 9.26
C VAL A 73 -24.18 7.31 9.99
N GLY A 74 -23.80 7.51 11.25
CA GLY A 74 -23.41 6.44 12.16
C GLY A 74 -21.94 6.44 12.59
N ASN A 75 -21.67 5.72 13.67
CA ASN A 75 -20.34 5.45 14.19
C ASN A 75 -19.66 4.41 13.28
N ILE A 76 -19.30 4.80 12.04
CA ILE A 76 -18.66 3.92 11.07
C ILE A 76 -17.38 3.41 11.71
N GLY A 77 -17.37 2.11 12.06
CA GLY A 77 -16.24 1.44 12.67
C GLY A 77 -15.00 1.67 11.82
N SER A 78 -13.94 2.18 12.44
CA SER A 78 -12.64 2.31 11.80
C SER A 78 -12.26 0.98 11.19
N SER A 79 -12.25 0.91 9.86
CA SER A 79 -11.76 -0.26 9.15
C SER A 79 -10.25 -0.30 9.33
N ASN A 80 -9.80 -1.07 10.32
CA ASN A 80 -8.40 -1.30 10.59
C ASN A 80 -7.98 -2.61 9.91
N ALA A 81 -6.81 -2.63 9.30
CA ALA A 81 -6.23 -3.83 8.75
C ALA A 81 -4.71 -3.80 8.85
N ILE A 82 -4.11 -4.97 9.11
CA ILE A 82 -2.67 -5.18 9.09
C ILE A 82 -2.33 -5.96 7.84
N ILE A 83 -1.30 -5.52 7.13
CA ILE A 83 -0.86 -6.11 5.87
C ILE A 83 0.58 -6.60 6.06
N GLY A 84 0.85 -7.86 5.77
CA GLY A 84 2.20 -8.40 5.61
C GLY A 84 2.48 -8.61 4.13
N MET A 85 3.65 -8.20 3.64
CA MET A 85 4.00 -8.29 2.22
C MET A 85 5.42 -8.81 2.07
N THR A 86 5.66 -9.62 1.06
CA THR A 86 7.00 -10.03 0.65
C THR A 86 7.07 -10.09 -0.87
N GLU A 87 8.16 -9.62 -1.45
CA GLU A 87 8.40 -9.70 -2.89
C GLU A 87 9.84 -10.12 -3.15
N ILE A 88 10.02 -11.02 -4.11
CA ILE A 88 11.32 -11.58 -4.47
C ILE A 88 11.58 -11.30 -5.95
N PHE A 89 12.79 -10.81 -6.22
CA PHE A 89 13.29 -10.52 -7.55
C PHE A 89 14.05 -11.76 -8.04
N LEU A 90 13.34 -12.73 -8.63
CA LEU A 90 13.94 -13.93 -9.21
C LEU A 90 14.89 -13.61 -10.36
N SER A 91 14.60 -12.53 -11.08
CA SER A 91 15.45 -12.04 -12.16
C SER A 91 15.24 -10.55 -12.35
N GLN A 92 16.09 -9.93 -13.15
CA GLN A 92 15.94 -8.53 -13.56
C GLN A 92 14.61 -8.22 -14.26
N ARG A 93 13.92 -9.24 -14.79
CA ARG A 93 12.64 -9.12 -15.50
C ARG A 93 11.45 -9.65 -14.70
N LEU A 94 11.67 -10.64 -13.84
CA LEU A 94 10.63 -11.36 -13.13
C LEU A 94 10.65 -11.03 -11.64
N ARG A 95 9.49 -10.63 -11.12
CA ARG A 95 9.25 -10.44 -9.69
C ARG A 95 8.02 -11.22 -9.28
N LEU A 96 8.09 -11.79 -8.09
CA LEU A 96 7.00 -12.54 -7.49
C LEU A 96 6.76 -12.00 -6.10
N GLY A 97 5.52 -11.60 -5.83
CA GLY A 97 5.09 -11.06 -4.56
C GLY A 97 3.99 -11.89 -3.94
N TYR A 98 3.90 -11.77 -2.62
CA TYR A 98 2.86 -12.35 -1.81
C TYR A 98 2.48 -11.35 -0.73
N SER A 99 1.17 -11.10 -0.58
CA SER A 99 0.61 -10.22 0.43
C SER A 99 -0.46 -10.95 1.24
N TYR A 100 -0.53 -10.59 2.52
CA TYR A 100 -1.46 -11.11 3.50
C TYR A 100 -2.12 -9.92 4.18
N ASP A 101 -3.40 -9.69 3.91
CA ASP A 101 -4.18 -8.61 4.52
C ASP A 101 -5.10 -9.21 5.60
N HIS A 102 -5.01 -8.72 6.82
CA HIS A 102 -5.81 -9.14 7.96
C HIS A 102 -6.61 -7.96 8.51
N SER A 103 -7.93 -7.98 8.29
CA SER A 103 -8.85 -6.96 8.79
C SER A 103 -9.12 -7.14 10.29
N MET A 104 -8.91 -6.08 11.07
CA MET A 104 -9.11 -6.02 12.52
C MET A 104 -10.37 -5.23 12.94
N SER A 105 -11.24 -4.88 11.99
CA SER A 105 -12.49 -4.15 12.27
C SER A 105 -13.48 -4.98 13.10
N ASN A 106 -14.42 -4.35 13.80
CA ASN A 106 -15.55 -5.01 14.49
C ASN A 106 -16.48 -5.82 13.55
N LEU A 107 -16.20 -5.81 12.23
CA LEU A 107 -16.75 -6.71 11.22
C LEU A 107 -15.82 -7.91 10.91
N ALA A 108 -14.88 -8.24 11.81
CA ALA A 108 -13.94 -9.36 11.71
C ALA A 108 -14.63 -10.74 11.67
N GLY A 109 -15.91 -10.82 12.01
CA GLY A 109 -16.70 -12.04 11.83
C GLY A 109 -17.07 -12.35 10.36
N TYR A 110 -16.87 -11.40 9.44
CA TYR A 110 -17.26 -11.54 8.02
C TYR A 110 -16.14 -11.21 7.03
N ALA A 111 -15.23 -10.30 7.38
CA ALA A 111 -14.07 -9.92 6.57
C ALA A 111 -12.84 -10.71 7.00
N ASN A 112 -12.72 -11.93 6.47
CA ASN A 112 -11.59 -12.83 6.70
C ASN A 112 -10.25 -12.28 6.17
N SER A 113 -9.17 -12.93 6.62
CA SER A 113 -7.85 -12.79 6.04
C SER A 113 -7.83 -13.06 4.52
N THR A 114 -7.10 -12.22 3.79
CA THR A 114 -6.92 -12.34 2.34
C THR A 114 -5.47 -12.68 2.01
N HIS A 115 -5.29 -13.69 1.17
CA HIS A 115 -4.00 -14.10 0.61
C HIS A 115 -3.95 -13.66 -0.85
N GLU A 116 -2.96 -12.85 -1.19
CA GLU A 116 -2.77 -12.33 -2.54
C GLU A 116 -1.39 -12.74 -3.05
N ILE A 117 -1.34 -13.15 -4.31
CA ILE A 117 -0.09 -13.50 -5.00
C ILE A 117 0.02 -12.58 -6.22
N SER A 118 1.16 -11.92 -6.38
CA SER A 118 1.43 -11.04 -7.50
C SER A 118 2.59 -11.56 -8.35
N LEU A 119 2.45 -11.44 -9.67
CA LEU A 119 3.48 -11.79 -10.64
C LEU A 119 3.72 -10.59 -11.55
N SER A 120 4.96 -10.12 -11.61
CA SER A 120 5.34 -8.98 -12.44
C SER A 120 6.42 -9.37 -13.44
N TRP A 121 6.17 -9.10 -14.72
CA TRP A 121 7.10 -9.36 -15.82
C TRP A 121 7.44 -8.07 -16.57
N ASN A 122 8.72 -7.75 -16.68
CA ASN A 122 9.22 -6.56 -17.38
C ASN A 122 9.78 -6.95 -18.76
N PHE A 123 9.23 -6.34 -19.82
CA PHE A 123 9.62 -6.63 -21.22
C PHE A 123 10.82 -5.79 -21.72
N PHE A 124 11.18 -4.69 -21.06
CA PHE A 124 12.27 -3.78 -21.47
C PHE A 124 13.62 -4.08 -20.78
N THR A 125 14.73 -3.79 -21.46
CA THR A 125 16.11 -4.10 -20.99
C THR A 125 16.74 -2.93 -20.19
N GLN A 126 17.49 -3.32 -19.15
CA GLN A 126 18.10 -2.58 -18.03
C GLN A 126 18.69 -1.16 -18.20
N LYS A 127 18.93 -0.61 -19.39
CA LYS A 127 19.66 0.67 -19.51
C LYS A 127 18.88 1.87 -18.95
N GLU A 128 17.57 1.75 -18.80
CA GLU A 128 16.68 2.79 -18.25
C GLU A 128 16.46 2.68 -16.73
N ARG A 129 16.92 1.60 -16.07
CA ARG A 129 16.61 1.34 -14.64
C ARG A 129 17.34 2.28 -13.67
N ARG A 130 18.40 2.98 -14.11
CA ARG A 130 19.09 4.00 -13.29
C ARG A 130 18.48 5.40 -13.39
N LEU A 131 17.56 5.65 -14.32
CA LEU A 131 17.08 7.01 -14.61
C LEU A 131 15.70 7.33 -14.00
N ASN A 132 14.93 6.31 -13.60
CA ASN A 132 13.65 6.56 -12.94
C ASN A 132 13.85 6.63 -11.42
N PHE A 133 14.30 7.79 -10.98
CA PHE A 133 14.32 8.26 -9.58
C PHE A 133 12.89 8.57 -9.10
N CYS A 134 11.93 7.67 -9.31
CA CYS A 134 10.60 7.79 -8.74
C CYS A 134 10.26 6.46 -8.08
N TYR A 135 10.39 6.43 -6.75
CA TYR A 135 9.92 5.35 -5.90
C TYR A 135 8.43 5.52 -5.55
N PHE A 136 7.63 6.04 -6.50
CA PHE A 136 6.19 6.25 -6.36
C PHE A 136 5.44 5.63 -7.53
#